data_AF-A0A821Q2F3-F1
#
_entry.id   AF-A0A821Q2F3-F1
#
_cell.length_a   1.000
_cell.length_b   1.000
_cell.length_c   1.000
_cell.angle_alpha   90.00
_cell.angle_beta   90.00
_cell.angle_gamma   90.00
#
_symmetry.space_group_name_H-M   'P 1'
#
loop_
_entity.id
_entity.type
_entity.pdbx_description
1 polymer ?
#
loop_
_entity_poly.entity_id
_entity_poly.type
_entity_poly.pdbx_seq_one_letter_code
_entity_poly.pdbx_strand_id
1 'polypeptide(L)'
;MFRRRALRRRLAAAGAPALPDDLLRRLARALDAGPAGPACVPGPAALRPPVLRAIRFPDLREPAELRRMPHCTDQLCCNPYHFSRLCEPGT
;
A
#
# COMPACT_ATOMS: atom_id res chain seq x y z
N MET A 1 -13.43 -9.63 -2.23
CA MET A 1 -13.96 -8.26 -2.25
C MET A 1 -13.73 -7.57 -0.92
N PHE A 2 -12.74 -6.70 -0.86
CA PHE A 2 -12.48 -5.84 0.29
C PHE A 2 -13.69 -4.93 0.54
N ARG A 3 -14.34 -5.11 1.70
CA ARG A 3 -15.40 -4.19 2.15
C ARG A 3 -14.76 -2.82 2.44
N ARG A 4 -15.04 -1.81 1.60
CA ARG A 4 -14.47 -0.45 1.68
C ARG A 4 -14.43 0.14 3.10
N ARG A 5 -15.50 -0.04 3.88
CA ARG A 5 -15.58 0.43 5.28
C ARG A 5 -14.59 -0.28 6.21
N ALA A 6 -14.30 -1.56 5.98
CA ALA A 6 -13.28 -2.30 6.72
C ALA A 6 -11.88 -1.84 6.30
N LEU A 7 -11.64 -1.66 4.99
CA LEU A 7 -10.36 -1.14 4.49
C LEU A 7 -10.05 0.26 5.07
N ARG A 8 -11.02 1.18 5.04
CA ARG A 8 -10.88 2.52 5.65
C ARG A 8 -10.48 2.44 7.12
N ARG A 9 -11.15 1.60 7.92
CA ARG A 9 -10.84 1.42 9.35
C ARG A 9 -9.44 0.85 9.56
N ARG A 10 -9.05 -0.16 8.77
CA ARG A 10 -7.72 -0.78 8.84
C ARG A 10 -6.61 0.20 8.47
N LEU A 11 -6.83 1.04 7.45
CA LEU A 11 -5.88 2.09 7.07
C LEU A 11 -5.77 3.18 8.13
N ALA A 12 -6.89 3.60 8.72
CA ALA A 12 -6.89 4.55 9.83
C ALA A 12 -6.13 4.02 11.05
N ALA A 13 -6.30 2.74 11.39
CA ALA A 13 -5.54 2.09 12.47
C ALA A 13 -4.03 2.02 12.18
N ALA A 14 -3.64 2.01 10.89
CA ALA A 14 -2.25 2.08 10.45
C ALA A 14 -1.74 3.53 10.28
N GLY A 15 -2.52 4.55 10.71
CA GLY A 15 -2.14 5.96 10.67
C GLY A 15 -2.35 6.65 9.31
N ALA A 16 -3.21 6.11 8.44
CA ALA A 16 -3.55 6.78 7.18
C ALA A 16 -4.44 8.01 7.44
N PRO A 17 -4.23 9.11 6.70
CA PRO A 17 -5.17 10.23 6.71
C PRO A 17 -6.53 9.82 6.12
N ALA A 18 -7.53 10.67 6.28
CA ALA A 18 -8.81 10.49 5.59
C ALA A 18 -8.59 10.44 4.06
N LEU A 19 -9.15 9.42 3.42
CA LEU A 19 -8.96 9.18 1.99
C LEU A 19 -10.23 9.46 1.19
N PRO A 20 -10.10 10.09 0.01
CA PRO A 20 -11.23 10.24 -0.90
C PRO A 20 -11.73 8.86 -1.35
N ASP A 21 -13.05 8.74 -1.55
CA ASP A 21 -13.70 7.48 -1.89
C ASP A 21 -13.16 6.85 -3.18
N ASP A 22 -12.74 7.66 -4.16
CA ASP A 22 -12.12 7.17 -5.40
C ASP A 22 -10.78 6.48 -5.18
N LEU A 23 -9.94 7.02 -4.30
CA LEU A 23 -8.67 6.40 -3.97
C LEU A 23 -8.89 5.10 -3.21
N LEU A 24 -9.83 5.09 -2.27
CA LEU A 24 -10.21 3.89 -1.54
C LEU A 24 -10.78 2.80 -2.46
N ARG A 25 -11.60 3.19 -3.46
CA ARG A 25 -12.12 2.29 -4.50
C ARG A 25 -11.00 1.68 -5.34
N ARG A 26 -10.07 2.49 -5.84
CA ARG A 26 -8.92 2.00 -6.64
C ARG A 26 -8.03 1.06 -5.84
N LEU A 27 -7.73 1.41 -4.59
CA LEU A 27 -6.96 0.56 -3.70
C LEU A 27 -7.67 -0.77 -3.41
N ALA A 28 -8.97 -0.76 -3.09
CA ALA A 28 -9.73 -1.97 -2.86
C ALA A 28 -9.72 -2.91 -4.08
N ARG A 29 -9.86 -2.35 -5.30
CA ARG A 29 -9.76 -3.13 -6.55
C ARG A 29 -8.38 -3.74 -6.75
N ALA A 30 -7.32 -2.99 -6.49
CA ALA A 30 -5.95 -3.51 -6.59
C ALA A 30 -5.69 -4.63 -5.56
N LEU A 31 -6.21 -4.48 -4.34
CA LEU A 31 -6.14 -5.51 -3.31
C LEU A 31 -6.92 -6.78 -3.69
N ASP A 32 -8.12 -6.62 -4.25
CA ASP A 32 -8.93 -7.74 -4.74
C ASP A 32 -8.31 -8.46 -5.94
N ALA A 33 -7.57 -7.74 -6.80
CA ALA A 33 -6.84 -8.34 -7.92
C ALA A 33 -5.60 -9.14 -7.47
N GLY A 34 -5.12 -8.92 -6.24
CA GLY A 34 -3.99 -9.64 -5.67
C GLY A 34 -2.64 -9.32 -6.33
N PRO A 35 -1.59 -10.12 -6.05
CA PRO A 35 -0.24 -9.89 -6.56
C PRO A 35 -0.10 -9.92 -8.08
N ALA A 36 -1.01 -10.59 -8.79
CA ALA A 36 -1.03 -10.65 -10.24
C ALA A 36 -1.71 -9.42 -10.88
N GLY A 37 -2.35 -8.57 -10.08
CA GLY A 37 -3.01 -7.35 -10.55
C GLY A 37 -2.00 -6.27 -10.96
N PRO A 38 -2.03 -5.76 -12.21
CA PRO A 38 -0.95 -4.92 -12.74
C PRO A 38 -1.08 -3.42 -12.38
N ALA A 39 -2.19 -3.00 -11.79
CA ALA A 39 -2.51 -1.58 -11.72
C ALA A 39 -1.77 -0.87 -10.57
N CYS A 40 -0.99 0.16 -10.91
CA CYS A 40 -0.55 1.14 -9.92
C CYS A 40 -1.77 1.82 -9.29
N VAL A 41 -1.64 2.21 -8.02
CA VAL A 41 -2.63 3.04 -7.32
C VAL A 41 -1.94 4.34 -6.92
N PRO A 42 -1.96 5.37 -7.78
CA PRO A 42 -1.36 6.67 -7.47
C PRO A 42 -2.15 7.36 -6.35
N GLY A 43 -1.44 7.87 -5.35
CA GLY A 43 -2.03 8.58 -4.23
C GLY A 43 -1.01 9.42 -3.48
N PRO A 44 -1.42 10.09 -2.39
CA PRO A 44 -0.49 10.87 -1.57
C PRO A 44 0.68 10.00 -1.09
N ALA A 45 1.92 10.49 -1.14
CA ALA A 45 3.09 9.73 -0.69
C ALA A 45 2.95 9.26 0.77
N ALA A 46 2.32 10.09 1.62
CA ALA A 46 2.00 9.77 3.02
C ALA A 46 1.08 8.55 3.19
N LEU A 47 0.35 8.13 2.15
CA LEU A 47 -0.51 6.96 2.21
C LEU A 47 0.25 5.63 2.06
N ARG A 48 1.42 5.64 1.41
CA ARG A 48 2.17 4.40 1.15
C ARG A 48 2.55 3.66 2.44
N PRO A 49 3.19 4.28 3.46
CA PRO A 49 3.57 3.54 4.66
C PRO A 49 2.37 2.97 5.44
N PRO A 50 1.26 3.72 5.67
CA PRO A 50 0.04 3.15 6.26
C PRO A 50 -0.57 2.00 5.47
N VAL A 51 -0.62 2.06 4.13
CA VAL A 51 -1.16 0.95 3.32
C VAL A 51 -0.28 -0.29 3.45
N LEU A 52 1.03 -0.13 3.38
CA LEU A 52 1.95 -1.26 3.52
C LEU A 52 1.89 -1.88 4.91
N ARG A 53 1.85 -1.07 5.97
CA ARG A 53 1.63 -1.53 7.36
C ARG A 53 0.32 -2.27 7.51
N ALA A 54 -0.75 -1.70 6.98
CA ALA A 54 -2.06 -2.30 7.07
C ALA A 54 -2.11 -3.66 6.38
N ILE A 55 -1.47 -3.83 5.22
CA ILE A 55 -1.73 -4.98 4.33
C ILE A 55 -0.63 -6.06 4.37
N ARG A 56 0.66 -5.69 4.43
CA ARG A 56 1.76 -6.65 4.23
C ARG A 56 2.86 -6.60 5.29
N PHE A 57 3.25 -5.42 5.76
CA PHE A 57 4.45 -5.21 6.58
C PHE A 57 4.11 -4.45 7.86
N PRO A 58 3.40 -5.08 8.82
CA PRO A 58 2.84 -4.39 9.99
C PRO A 58 3.88 -3.64 10.84
N ASP A 59 5.12 -4.09 10.80
CA ASP A 59 6.28 -3.58 11.52
C ASP A 59 7.12 -2.57 10.72
N LEU A 60 6.70 -2.20 9.51
CA LEU A 60 7.38 -1.21 8.67
C LEU A 60 7.50 0.15 9.38
N ARG A 61 8.74 0.61 9.59
CA ARG A 61 9.07 1.85 10.28
C ARG A 61 9.32 2.97 9.28
N GLU A 62 10.09 2.69 8.24
CA GLU A 62 10.54 3.71 7.30
C GLU A 62 10.41 3.29 5.83
N PRO A 63 10.22 4.26 4.91
CA PRO A 63 10.16 3.95 3.48
C PRO A 63 11.43 3.31 2.91
N ALA A 64 12.59 3.48 3.55
CA ALA A 64 13.87 2.93 3.10
C ALA A 64 13.96 1.41 3.27
N GLU A 65 13.08 0.79 4.07
CA GLU A 65 12.96 -0.67 4.18
C GLU A 65 12.29 -1.31 2.95
N LEU A 66 11.90 -0.50 1.95
CA LEU A 66 11.10 -0.95 0.82
C LEU A 66 11.86 -0.85 -0.49
N ARG A 67 11.74 -1.90 -1.28
CA ARG A 67 12.10 -1.90 -2.69
C ARG A 67 10.85 -1.86 -3.55
N ARG A 68 10.81 -0.92 -4.47
CA ARG A 68 9.79 -0.87 -5.52
C ARG A 68 10.05 -1.98 -6.55
N MET A 69 8.99 -2.68 -6.96
CA MET A 69 9.08 -3.71 -8.00
C MET A 69 9.25 -3.08 -9.40
N PRO A 70 9.95 -3.74 -10.35
CA PRO A 70 10.25 -3.17 -11.67
C PRO A 70 9.03 -2.78 -12.51
N HIS A 71 7.89 -3.48 -12.33
CA HIS A 71 6.66 -3.21 -13.08
C HIS A 71 5.86 -2.02 -12.54
N CYS A 72 6.27 -1.42 -11.43
CA CYS A 72 5.61 -0.25 -10.87
C CYS A 72 6.11 1.03 -11.54
N THR A 73 5.30 1.60 -12.41
CA THR A 73 5.67 2.79 -13.21
C THR A 73 5.35 4.13 -12.55
N ASP A 74 4.66 4.13 -11.41
CA ASP A 74 4.19 5.37 -10.75
C ASP A 74 4.95 5.67 -9.45
N GLN A 75 5.57 6.86 -9.36
CA GLN A 75 6.36 7.27 -8.20
C GLN A 75 5.55 7.46 -6.92
N LEU A 76 4.26 7.75 -7.04
CA LEU A 76 3.31 7.96 -5.97
C LEU A 76 2.44 6.72 -5.68
N CYS A 77 2.78 5.57 -6.29
CA CYS A 77 2.06 4.33 -6.06
C CYS A 77 2.03 3.94 -4.58
N CYS A 78 0.86 3.46 -4.15
CA CYS A 78 0.61 2.87 -2.83
C CYS A 78 0.08 1.43 -2.90
N ASN A 79 0.07 0.78 -4.08
CA ASN A 79 -0.32 -0.63 -4.20
C ASN A 79 0.68 -1.53 -3.44
N PRO A 80 0.27 -2.29 -2.41
CA PRO A 80 1.19 -3.07 -1.60
C PRO A 80 1.87 -4.22 -2.31
N TYR A 81 1.34 -4.68 -3.44
CA TYR A 81 1.98 -5.72 -4.25
C TYR A 81 3.15 -5.20 -5.10
N HIS A 82 3.25 -3.87 -5.26
CA HIS A 82 4.35 -3.23 -5.99
C HIS A 82 5.58 -2.92 -5.12
N PHE A 83 5.57 -3.37 -3.87
CA PHE A 83 6.68 -3.22 -2.93
C PHE A 83 7.05 -4.57 -2.31
N SER A 84 8.35 -4.80 -2.16
CA SER A 84 8.91 -5.84 -1.30
C SER A 84 9.68 -5.18 -0.17
N ARG A 85 9.83 -5.87 0.97
CA ARG A 85 10.84 -5.44 1.94
C ARG A 85 12.21 -5.66 1.34
N LEU A 86 13.09 -4.69 1.53
CA LEU A 86 14.51 -4.95 1.59
C LEU A 86 14.70 -5.74 2.89
N CYS A 87 15.20 -6.98 2.81
CA CYS A 87 15.72 -7.60 4.01
C CYS A 87 16.79 -6.64 4.54
N GLU A 88 16.67 -6.19 5.79
CA GLU A 88 17.82 -5.57 6.43
C GLU A 88 18.97 -6.58 6.35
N PRO A 89 20.16 -6.20 5.86
CA PRO A 89 21.33 -6.98 6.18
C PRO A 89 21.42 -6.98 7.71
N GLY A 90 21.36 -8.16 8.32
CA GLY A 90 21.64 -8.27 9.74
C GLY A 90 23.08 -7.80 9.97
N THR A 91 23.22 -6.62 10.59
CA THR A 91 24.45 -6.13 11.19
C THR A 91 24.10 -5.33 12.42
#